data_AF-A0AAX2HXR9-F1
#
_entry.id   AF-A0AAX2HXR9-F1
#
_cell.length_a   1.000
_cell.length_b   1.000
_cell.length_c   1.000
_cell.angle_alpha   90.00
_cell.angle_beta   90.00
_cell.angle_gamma   90.00
#
_symmetry.space_group_name_H-M   'P 1'
#
loop_
_entity.id
_entity.type
_entity.pdbx_description
1 polymer ?
#
loop_
_entity_poly.entity_id
_entity_poly.type
_entity_poly.pdbx_seq_one_letter_code
_entity_poly.pdbx_strand_id
1 'polypeptide(L)'
;MTAKNQRKEEVMSILEDHCNVLKKQFPGSLPPVHNWPKTRDVADKAQLDIYTARLVLMKLVDEKRARMSETKVMNSLRWFIAHPAEK
;
A
#
# COMPACT_ATOMS: atom_id res chain seq x y z
N MET A 1 12.94 14.39 12.30
CA MET A 1 12.39 13.70 11.11
C MET A 1 12.23 14.72 9.99
N THR A 2 12.56 14.38 8.75
CA THR A 2 12.35 15.29 7.60
C THR A 2 10.92 15.18 7.08
N ALA A 3 10.37 16.23 6.46
CA ALA A 3 9.01 16.23 5.92
C ALA A 3 8.75 15.09 4.91
N LYS A 4 9.79 14.66 4.18
CA LYS A 4 9.74 13.52 3.25
C LYS A 4 9.48 12.19 3.98
N ASN A 5 10.06 12.02 5.17
CA ASN A 5 9.81 10.82 5.98
C ASN A 5 8.41 10.86 6.57
N GLN A 6 7.93 12.02 7.02
CA GLN A 6 6.57 12.15 7.55
C GLN A 6 5.51 11.75 6.53
N ARG A 7 5.63 12.21 5.28
CA ARG A 7 4.71 11.82 4.19
C ARG A 7 4.74 10.32 3.88
N LYS A 8 5.93 9.71 3.95
CA LYS A 8 6.07 8.26 3.73
C LYS A 8 5.36 7.47 4.83
N GLU A 9 5.51 7.87 6.08
CA GLU A 9 4.83 7.24 7.21
C GLU A 9 3.31 7.41 7.13
N GLU A 10 2.82 8.57 6.70
CA GLU A 10 1.39 8.81 6.45
C GLU A 10 0.83 7.86 5.38
N VAL A 11 1.50 7.74 4.24
CA VAL A 11 1.11 6.80 3.18
C VAL A 11 1.12 5.35 3.68
N MET A 12 2.11 4.98 4.50
CA MET A 12 2.16 3.65 5.11
C MET A 12 0.98 3.40 6.05
N SER A 13 0.68 4.33 6.96
CA SER A 13 -0.44 4.20 7.89
C SER A 13 -1.77 4.04 7.15
N ILE A 14 -1.99 4.81 6.08
CA ILE A 14 -3.18 4.69 5.23
C ILE A 14 -3.26 3.32 4.54
N LEU A 15 -2.12 2.80 4.08
CA LEU A 15 -2.06 1.48 3.46
C LEU A 15 -2.36 0.37 4.48
N GLU A 16 -1.81 0.48 5.69
CA GLU A 16 -2.06 -0.43 6.81
C GLU A 16 -3.54 -0.48 7.16
N ASP A 17 -4.21 0.67 7.29
CA ASP A 17 -5.64 0.74 7.59
C ASP A 17 -6.48 0.00 6.57
N HIS A 18 -6.24 0.22 5.27
CA HIS A 18 -6.94 -0.51 4.21
C HIS A 18 -6.65 -2.01 4.28
N CYS A 19 -5.39 -2.40 4.47
CA CYS A 19 -5.02 -3.82 4.53
C CYS A 19 -5.58 -4.52 5.77
N ASN A 20 -5.68 -3.83 6.90
CA ASN A 20 -6.25 -4.37 8.14
C ASN A 20 -7.75 -4.62 8.01
N VAL A 21 -8.48 -3.76 7.30
CA VAL A 21 -9.89 -4.02 6.94
C VAL A 21 -10.00 -5.27 6.08
N LEU A 22 -9.13 -5.43 5.07
CA LEU A 22 -9.12 -6.63 4.23
C LEU A 22 -8.77 -7.89 5.01
N LYS A 23 -7.78 -7.85 5.92
CA LYS A 23 -7.44 -9.01 6.77
C LYS A 23 -8.60 -9.48 7.64
N LYS A 24 -9.45 -8.56 8.12
CA LYS A 24 -10.67 -8.92 8.87
C LYS A 24 -11.70 -9.64 7.99
N GLN A 25 -11.77 -9.30 6.70
CA GLN A 25 -12.67 -9.94 5.73
C GLN A 25 -12.13 -11.29 5.23
N PHE A 26 -10.81 -11.46 5.20
CA PHE A 26 -10.11 -12.68 4.76
C PHE A 26 -9.28 -13.27 5.91
N PRO A 27 -9.89 -13.73 7.02
CA PRO A 27 -9.16 -14.27 8.15
C PRO A 27 -8.37 -15.53 7.73
N GLY A 28 -7.11 -15.61 8.14
CA GLY A 28 -6.25 -16.78 7.86
C GLY A 28 -5.80 -16.95 6.41
N SER A 29 -6.12 -16.01 5.51
CA SER A 29 -5.68 -16.05 4.12
C SER A 29 -5.26 -14.67 3.61
N LEU A 30 -4.44 -14.64 2.56
CA LEU A 30 -4.12 -13.40 1.88
C LEU A 30 -5.33 -13.02 1.01
N PRO A 31 -5.87 -11.79 1.10
CA PRO A 31 -6.93 -11.35 0.21
C PRO A 31 -6.52 -11.49 -1.26
N PRO A 32 -7.44 -11.84 -2.17
CA PRO A 32 -7.17 -11.81 -3.61
C PRO A 32 -6.62 -10.46 -4.07
N VAL A 33 -5.66 -10.47 -5.00
CA VAL A 33 -4.96 -9.24 -5.45
C VAL A 33 -5.92 -8.17 -5.98
N HIS A 34 -7.06 -8.56 -6.57
CA HIS A 34 -8.04 -7.59 -7.08
C HIS A 34 -8.71 -6.76 -5.99
N ASN A 35 -8.74 -7.25 -4.74
CA ASN A 35 -9.32 -6.57 -3.58
C ASN A 35 -8.34 -5.63 -2.87
N TRP A 36 -7.05 -5.72 -3.19
CA TRP A 36 -6.06 -4.84 -2.59
C TRP A 36 -6.33 -3.38 -2.99
N PRO A 37 -5.94 -2.39 -2.17
CA PRO A 37 -6.08 -0.99 -2.52
C PRO A 37 -5.29 -0.67 -3.80
N LYS A 38 -5.91 0.13 -4.67
CA LYS A 38 -5.26 0.71 -5.84
C LYS A 38 -4.57 2.02 -5.45
N THR A 39 -3.63 2.48 -6.28
CA THR A 39 -2.86 3.72 -6.00
C THR A 39 -3.77 4.91 -5.67
N ARG A 40 -4.93 5.02 -6.33
CA ARG A 40 -5.87 6.12 -6.11
C ARG A 40 -6.48 6.11 -4.71
N ASP A 41 -6.84 4.94 -4.17
CA ASP A 41 -7.45 4.85 -2.84
C ASP A 41 -6.50 5.37 -1.75
N VAL A 42 -5.19 5.12 -1.92
CA VAL A 42 -4.14 5.62 -1.03
C VAL A 42 -3.90 7.12 -1.27
N ALA A 43 -3.84 7.55 -2.54
CA ALA A 43 -3.59 8.94 -2.91
C ALA A 43 -4.69 9.88 -2.39
N ASP A 44 -5.95 9.50 -2.56
CA ASP A 44 -7.12 10.29 -2.15
C ASP A 44 -7.13 10.49 -0.64
N LYS A 45 -6.83 9.45 0.16
CA LYS A 45 -6.74 9.56 1.62
C LYS A 45 -5.52 10.36 2.09
N ALA A 46 -4.40 10.26 1.38
CA ALA A 46 -3.18 10.99 1.71
C ALA A 46 -3.18 12.44 1.19
N GLN A 47 -4.24 12.85 0.47
CA GLN A 47 -4.32 14.14 -0.22
C GLN A 47 -3.12 14.39 -1.16
N LEU A 48 -2.69 13.33 -1.86
CA LEU A 48 -1.59 13.36 -2.81
C LEU A 48 -2.11 13.19 -4.24
N ASP A 49 -1.35 13.72 -5.21
CA ASP A 49 -1.56 13.29 -6.58
C ASP A 49 -1.17 11.81 -6.77
N ILE A 50 -1.78 11.17 -7.77
CA ILE A 50 -1.62 9.74 -8.01
C ILE A 50 -0.17 9.34 -8.34
N TYR A 51 0.63 10.24 -8.91
CA TYR A 51 2.02 9.95 -9.27
C TYR A 51 2.93 10.04 -8.05
N THR A 52 2.75 11.05 -7.20
CA THR A 52 3.47 11.17 -5.92
C THR A 52 3.16 10.00 -5.01
N ALA A 53 1.88 9.63 -4.86
CA ALA A 53 1.49 8.46 -4.08
C ALA A 53 2.17 7.18 -4.61
N ARG A 54 2.19 7.00 -5.94
CA ARG A 54 2.89 5.86 -6.57
C ARG A 54 4.38 5.84 -6.24
N LEU A 55 5.06 6.98 -6.33
CA LEU A 55 6.50 7.05 -6.03
C LEU A 55 6.79 6.72 -4.56
N VAL A 56 5.94 7.17 -3.62
CA VAL A 56 6.08 6.83 -2.21
C VAL A 56 5.84 5.34 -1.97
N LEU A 57 4.81 4.77 -2.59
CA LEU A 57 4.50 3.35 -2.49
C LEU A 57 5.61 2.46 -3.07
N MET A 58 6.22 2.86 -4.19
CA MET A 58 7.39 2.16 -4.75
C MET A 58 8.57 2.17 -3.77
N LYS A 59 8.85 3.30 -3.10
CA LYS A 59 9.90 3.36 -2.07
C LYS A 59 9.60 2.43 -0.89
N LEU A 60 8.33 2.33 -0.47
CA LEU A 60 7.92 1.38 0.56
C LEU A 60 8.13 -0.08 0.12
N VAL A 61 7.99 -0.39 -1.17
CA VAL A 61 8.33 -1.71 -1.73
C VAL A 61 9.83 -1.95 -1.68
N ASP A 62 10.64 -0.97 -2.09
CA ASP A 62 12.11 -1.05 -2.01
C ASP A 62 12.59 -1.27 -0.55
N GLU A 63 11.89 -0.66 0.40
CA GLU A 63 12.10 -0.82 1.85
C GLU A 63 11.49 -2.11 2.44
N LYS A 64 10.86 -2.96 1.60
CA LYS A 64 10.18 -4.21 2.01
C LYS A 64 9.05 -4.00 3.03
N ARG A 65 8.45 -2.82 3.07
CA ARG A 65 7.30 -2.47 3.91
C ARG A 65 5.97 -2.62 3.18
N ALA A 66 5.99 -2.58 1.86
CA ALA A 66 4.83 -2.83 1.01
C ALA A 66 5.14 -3.88 -0.06
N ARG A 67 4.08 -4.41 -0.67
CA ARG A 67 4.09 -5.27 -1.85
C ARG A 67 3.25 -4.63 -2.93
N MET A 68 3.67 -4.81 -4.18
CA MET A 68 2.88 -4.44 -5.35
C MET A 68 2.46 -5.69 -6.11
N SER A 69 1.32 -5.64 -6.80
CA SER A 69 0.97 -6.67 -7.78
C SER A 69 1.98 -6.72 -8.92
N GLU A 70 2.27 -7.93 -9.40
CA GLU A 70 3.19 -8.15 -10.54
C GLU A 70 2.69 -7.46 -11.81
N THR A 71 1.37 -7.48 -12.03
CA THR A 71 0.72 -6.85 -13.16
C THR A 71 -0.34 -5.85 -12.71
N LYS A 72 -0.78 -5.00 -13.64
CA LYS A 72 -1.91 -4.09 -13.40
C LYS A 72 -3.20 -4.90 -13.38
N VAL A 73 -3.99 -4.73 -12.32
CA VAL A 73 -5.35 -5.25 -12.25
C VAL A 73 -6.31 -4.13 -12.61
N MET A 74 -7.09 -4.30 -13.69
CA MET A 74 -7.98 -3.26 -14.23
C MET A 74 -7.25 -1.91 -14.41
N ASN A 75 -6.12 -1.92 -15.12
CA ASN A 75 -5.28 -0.75 -15.42
C ASN A 75 -4.65 -0.02 -14.22
N SER A 76 -4.71 -0.59 -13.00
CA SER A 76 -4.08 0.01 -11.82
C SER A 76 -3.25 -1.00 -11.04
N LEU A 77 -2.13 -0.55 -10.48
CA LEU A 77 -1.34 -1.36 -9.54
C LEU A 77 -2.12 -1.55 -8.24
N ARG A 78 -1.87 -2.68 -7.60
CA ARG A 78 -2.47 -3.07 -6.33
C ARG A 78 -1.39 -3.13 -5.26
N TRP A 79 -1.70 -2.69 -4.06
CA TRP A 79 -0.74 -2.53 -2.98
C TRP A 79 -1.19 -3.27 -1.74
N PHE A 80 -0.26 -3.91 -1.04
CA PHE A 80 -0.56 -4.55 0.23
C PHE A 80 0.61 -4.36 1.19
N ILE A 81 0.34 -4.38 2.50
CA ILE A 81 1.43 -4.31 3.48
C ILE A 81 2.29 -5.57 3.42
N ALA A 82 3.59 -5.38 3.46
CA ALA A 82 4.53 -6.45 3.73
C ALA A 82 4.66 -6.53 5.26
N HIS A 83 4.34 -7.68 5.83
CA HIS A 83 4.88 -7.98 7.14
C HIS A 83 6.37 -8.30 6.96
N PRO A 84 7.28 -7.85 7.85
CA PRO A 84 8.57 -8.50 7.92
C PRO A 84 8.26 -9.99 8.10
N ALA A 85 8.61 -10.79 7.10
CA ALA A 85 8.67 -12.22 7.31
C ALA A 85 9.62 -12.39 8.49
N GLU A 86 9.10 -12.84 9.63
CA GLU A 86 9.96 -13.43 10.65
C GLU A 86 10.86 -14.41 9.90
N LYS A 87 12.15 -14.09 9.89
CA LYS A 87 13.20 -14.90 9.29
C LYS A 87 13.44 -16.11 10.18
#